data_AF-A0A372LRB1-F1
#
_entry.id   AF-A0A372LRB1-F1
#
_cell.length_a   1.000
_cell.length_b   1.000
_cell.length_c   1.000
_cell.angle_alpha   90.00
_cell.angle_beta   90.00
_cell.angle_gamma   90.00
#
_symmetry.space_group_name_H-M   'P 1'
#
loop_
_entity.id
_entity.type
_entity.pdbx_description
1 polymer ?
#
loop_
_entity_poly.entity_id
_entity_poly.type
_entity_poly.pdbx_seq_one_letter_code
_entity_poly.pdbx_strand_id
1 'polypeptide(L)'
;MYKVQFVNAYTQDILREEEYKEIMLILEMVSSFEQNKDKNEKLNNPSYIFDHQRRTWEAFYLSHVVVEEEKCRIYKLFFKVKMSEIQAIIR
;
A
#
# COMPACT_ATOMS: atom_id res chain seq x y z
N MET A 1 -3.81 17.16 -7.34
CA MET A 1 -2.83 16.06 -7.51
C MET A 1 -2.97 15.15 -6.32
N TYR A 2 -2.95 13.84 -6.54
CA TYR A 2 -3.15 12.86 -5.47
C TYR A 2 -1.92 11.97 -5.36
N LYS A 3 -1.57 11.60 -4.12
CA LYS A 3 -0.49 10.66 -3.84
C LYS A 3 -1.03 9.46 -3.10
N VAL A 4 -0.47 8.30 -3.39
CA VAL A 4 -0.63 7.10 -2.59
C VAL A 4 0.72 6.72 -2.02
N GLN A 5 0.77 6.51 -0.71
CA GLN A 5 1.94 5.99 -0.02
C GLN A 5 1.58 4.64 0.60
N PHE A 6 2.34 3.62 0.24
CA PHE A 6 2.29 2.30 0.88
C PHE A 6 3.28 2.30 2.03
N VAL A 7 2.78 2.21 3.26
CA VAL A 7 3.56 2.46 4.47
C VAL A 7 3.67 1.20 5.31
N ASN A 8 4.88 0.88 5.76
CA ASN A 8 5.07 -0.11 6.81
C ASN A 8 4.49 0.42 8.12
N ALA A 9 3.44 -0.23 8.64
CA ALA A 9 2.74 0.23 9.83
C ALA A 9 3.63 0.27 11.10
N TYR A 10 4.66 -0.57 11.17
CA TYR A 10 5.53 -0.66 12.35
C TYR A 10 6.70 0.32 12.32
N THR A 11 7.33 0.50 11.17
CA THR A 11 8.50 1.39 11.04
C THR A 11 8.16 2.78 10.52
N GLN A 12 6.94 2.96 9.99
CA GLN A 12 6.48 4.17 9.30
C GLN A 12 7.25 4.47 8.00
N ASP A 13 8.06 3.53 7.51
CA ASP A 13 8.77 3.67 6.24
C ASP A 13 7.80 3.64 5.07
N ILE A 14 7.99 4.55 4.12
CA ILE A 14 7.30 4.54 2.83
C ILE A 14 7.99 3.50 1.95
N LEU A 15 7.29 2.41 1.67
CA LEU A 15 7.78 1.33 0.81
C LEU A 15 7.68 1.71 -0.67
N ARG A 16 6.55 2.36 -1.02
CA ARG A 16 6.25 2.81 -2.38
C ARG A 16 5.42 4.08 -2.33
N GLU A 17 5.73 5.01 -3.22
CA GLU A 17 4.91 6.21 -3.47
C GLU A 17 4.55 6.28 -4.96
N GLU A 18 3.30 6.65 -5.23
CA GLU A 18 2.79 6.87 -6.58
C GLU A 18 1.94 8.13 -6.65
N GLU A 19 2.06 8.83 -7.77
CA GLU A 19 1.30 10.05 -8.05
C GLU A 19 0.21 9.77 -9.09
N TYR A 20 -0.99 10.28 -8.80
CA TYR A 20 -2.16 10.13 -9.65
C TYR A 20 -2.77 11.49 -9.99
N LYS A 21 -3.24 11.63 -11.23
CA LYS A 21 -4.02 12.79 -11.68
C LYS A 21 -5.46 12.73 -11.20
N GLU A 22 -6.02 11.52 -11.14
CA GLU A 22 -7.42 11.27 -10.81
C GLU A 22 -7.55 10.47 -9.52
N ILE A 23 -8.53 10.85 -8.70
CA ILE A 23 -8.77 10.26 -7.37
C ILE A 23 -9.46 8.90 -7.43
N MET A 24 -10.23 8.61 -8.49
CA MET A 24 -11.09 7.41 -8.55
C MET A 24 -10.29 6.12 -8.39
N LEU A 25 -9.13 6.01 -9.08
CA LEU A 25 -8.25 4.83 -8.97
C LEU A 25 -7.79 4.59 -7.53
N ILE A 26 -7.50 5.65 -6.78
CA ILE A 26 -7.07 5.54 -5.39
C ILE A 26 -8.23 5.06 -4.52
N LEU A 27 -9.44 5.61 -4.72
CA LEU A 27 -10.61 5.24 -3.94
C LEU A 27 -11.04 3.79 -4.21
N GLU A 28 -10.98 3.33 -5.46
CA GLU A 28 -11.23 1.93 -5.82
C GLU A 28 -10.20 1.00 -5.17
N MET A 29 -8.92 1.37 -5.18
CA MET A 29 -7.85 0.62 -4.53
C MET A 29 -8.06 0.51 -3.01
N VAL A 30 -8.31 1.63 -2.34
CA VAL A 30 -8.60 1.66 -0.90
C VAL A 30 -9.83 0.83 -0.56
N SER A 31 -10.92 0.99 -1.33
CA SER A 31 -12.15 0.23 -1.15
C SER A 31 -11.92 -1.28 -1.30
N SER A 32 -11.13 -1.69 -2.29
CA SER A 32 -10.75 -3.10 -2.49
C SER A 32 -9.96 -3.66 -1.29
N PHE A 33 -9.00 -2.88 -0.75
CA PHE A 33 -8.26 -3.30 0.43
C PHE A 33 -9.14 -3.43 1.67
N GLU A 34 -10.04 -2.48 1.93
CA GLU A 34 -10.98 -2.55 3.04
C GLU A 34 -11.91 -3.78 2.93
N GLN A 35 -12.49 -4.01 1.76
CA GLN A 35 -13.42 -5.14 1.53
C GLN A 35 -12.75 -6.51 1.71
N ASN A 36 -11.46 -6.61 1.38
CA ASN A 36 -10.72 -7.86 1.44
C ASN A 36 -9.86 -8.03 2.70
N LYS A 37 -9.78 -7.03 3.58
CA LYS A 37 -8.92 -7.01 4.76
C LYS A 37 -9.04 -8.28 5.61
N ASP A 38 -10.24 -8.54 6.14
CA ASP A 38 -10.49 -9.67 7.03
C ASP A 38 -10.31 -11.01 6.32
N LYS A 39 -10.67 -11.06 5.03
CA LYS A 39 -10.56 -12.28 4.22
C LYS A 39 -9.10 -12.64 3.95
N ASN A 40 -8.30 -11.65 3.55
CA ASN A 40 -6.88 -11.83 3.25
C ASN A 40 -6.11 -12.24 4.50
N GLU A 41 -6.38 -11.61 5.65
CA GLU A 41 -5.75 -11.99 6.91
C GLU A 41 -6.15 -13.42 7.34
N LYS A 42 -7.44 -13.77 7.30
CA LYS A 42 -7.92 -15.11 7.67
C LYS A 42 -7.39 -16.23 6.77
N LEU A 43 -7.26 -15.95 5.46
CA LEU A 43 -6.76 -16.92 4.48
C LEU A 43 -5.24 -16.87 4.31
N ASN A 44 -4.54 -16.02 5.07
CA ASN A 44 -3.11 -15.77 4.94
C ASN A 44 -2.70 -15.50 3.47
N ASN A 45 -3.51 -14.69 2.77
CA ASN A 45 -3.32 -14.34 1.36
C ASN A 45 -2.82 -12.88 1.26
N PRO A 46 -1.50 -12.64 1.28
CA PRO A 46 -0.96 -11.29 1.29
C PRO A 46 -1.12 -10.60 -0.07
N SER A 47 -1.18 -9.28 -0.04
CA SER A 47 -0.89 -8.45 -1.22
C SER A 47 0.62 -8.33 -1.39
N TYR A 48 1.09 -8.12 -2.62
CA TYR A 48 2.52 -7.94 -2.89
C TYR A 48 2.82 -6.48 -3.20
N ILE A 49 3.78 -5.92 -2.48
CA ILE A 49 4.26 -4.54 -2.68
C ILE A 49 5.71 -4.60 -3.13
N PHE A 50 6.01 -3.94 -4.24
CA PHE A 50 7.37 -3.76 -4.73
C PHE A 50 7.87 -2.40 -4.29
N ASP A 51 8.94 -2.38 -3.50
CA ASP A 51 9.53 -1.13 -3.05
C ASP A 51 10.44 -0.48 -4.10
N HIS A 52 10.96 0.70 -3.79
CA HIS A 52 11.87 1.44 -4.66
C HIS A 52 13.17 0.70 -5.00
N GLN A 53 13.58 -0.27 -4.18
CA GLN A 53 14.74 -1.14 -4.42
C GLN A 53 14.35 -2.42 -5.17
N ARG A 54 13.11 -2.50 -5.68
CA ARG A 54 12.52 -3.68 -6.34
C ARG A 54 12.43 -4.91 -5.42
N ARG A 55 12.49 -4.74 -4.11
CA ARG A 55 12.26 -5.83 -3.17
C ARG A 55 10.77 -6.10 -3.05
N THR A 56 10.43 -7.37 -2.96
CA THR A 56 9.07 -7.86 -2.86
C THR A 56 8.70 -8.03 -1.38
N TRP A 57 7.63 -7.36 -0.97
CA TRP A 57 7.06 -7.42 0.37
C TRP A 57 5.71 -8.13 0.33
N GLU A 58 5.50 -9.07 1.25
CA GLU A 58 4.16 -9.58 1.56
C GLU A 58 3.50 -8.63 2.55
N ALA A 59 2.31 -8.15 2.20
CA ALA A 59 1.64 -7.07 2.87
C ALA A 59 0.19 -7.41 3.22
N PHE A 60 -0.17 -7.25 4.48
CA PHE A 60 -1.54 -7.28 4.96
C PHE A 60 -1.99 -5.87 5.29
N TYR A 61 -3.03 -5.43 4.59
CA TYR A 61 -3.59 -4.11 4.79
C TYR A 61 -4.21 -3.99 6.20
N LEU A 62 -3.94 -2.87 6.88
CA LEU A 62 -4.46 -2.60 8.22
C LEU A 62 -5.44 -1.45 8.22
N SER A 63 -5.07 -0.33 7.62
CA SER A 63 -5.88 0.89 7.62
C SER A 63 -5.31 1.90 6.63
N HIS A 64 -6.02 3.01 6.44
CA HIS A 64 -5.52 4.15 5.70
C HIS A 64 -5.86 5.44 6.43
N VAL A 65 -5.12 6.50 6.11
CA VAL A 65 -5.46 7.87 6.48
C VAL A 65 -5.25 8.78 5.28
N VAL A 66 -5.94 9.91 5.28
CA VAL A 66 -5.80 10.95 4.27
C VAL A 66 -5.17 12.17 4.92
N VAL A 67 -4.07 12.64 4.36
CA VAL A 67 -3.35 13.85 4.78
C VAL A 67 -3.46 14.87 3.66
N GLU A 68 -3.78 16.11 4.00
CA GLU A 68 -3.74 17.23 3.06
C GLU A 68 -2.48 18.04 3.29
N GLU A 69 -1.63 18.14 2.27
CA GLU A 69 -0.40 18.93 2.27
C GLU A 69 -0.47 19.96 1.15
N GLU A 70 -0.67 21.24 1.51
CA GLU A 70 -0.79 22.41 0.62
C GLU A 70 -1.74 22.25 -0.58
N LYS A 71 -1.29 21.55 -1.63
CA LYS A 71 -1.96 21.33 -2.92
C LYS A 71 -2.05 19.85 -3.31
N CYS A 72 -1.64 18.95 -2.43
CA CYS A 72 -1.63 17.51 -2.65
C CYS A 72 -2.40 16.81 -1.52
N ARG A 73 -3.28 15.88 -1.92
CA ARG A 73 -3.95 14.98 -0.97
C ARG A 73 -3.24 13.63 -1.02
N ILE A 74 -2.68 13.21 0.11
CA ILE A 74 -1.87 12.01 0.27
C ILE A 74 -2.70 10.95 0.99
N TYR A 75 -2.88 9.81 0.35
CA TYR A 75 -3.50 8.62 0.90
C TYR A 75 -2.41 7.70 1.42
N LYS A 76 -2.25 7.63 2.74
CA LYS A 76 -1.29 6.73 3.37
C LYS A 76 -2.01 5.44 3.73
N LEU A 77 -1.62 4.34 3.08
CA LEU A 77 -2.16 3.00 3.29
C LEU A 77 -1.14 2.24 4.14
N PHE A 78 -1.56 1.79 5.32
CA PHE A 78 -0.72 1.12 6.29
C PHE A 78 -0.83 -0.40 6.17
N PHE A 79 0.33 -1.06 6.13
CA PHE A 79 0.42 -2.49 5.99
C PHE A 79 1.30 -3.11 7.07
N LYS A 80 0.88 -4.26 7.59
CA LYS A 80 1.78 -5.21 8.23
C LYS A 80 2.56 -5.91 7.12
N VAL A 81 3.86 -5.70 7.09
CA VAL A 81 4.73 -6.24 6.03
C VAL A 81 5.78 -7.19 6.55
N LYS A 82 6.16 -8.15 5.71
CA LYS A 82 7.36 -8.96 5.87
C LYS A 82 8.02 -9.11 4.50
N MET A 83 9.34 -9.24 4.48
CA MET A 83 10.05 -9.50 3.21
C MET A 83 9.56 -10.84 2.66
N SER A 84 9.22 -10.89 1.37
CA SER A 84 8.80 -12.15 0.77
C SER A 84 9.99 -13.09 0.59
N GLU A 85 9.78 -14.38 0.81
CA GLU A 85 10.75 -15.42 0.49
C GLU A 85 10.97 -15.52 -1.04
N ILE A 86 9.99 -15.08 -1.82
CA ILE A 86 10.06 -15.01 -3.28
C ILE A 86 10.28 -13.56 -3.69
N GLN A 87 11.45 -13.28 -4.27
CA GLN A 87 11.74 -11.98 -4.85
C GLN A 87 11.44 -12.01 -6.35
N ALA A 88 10.36 -11.36 -6.76
CA ALA A 88 9.99 -11.34 -8.17
C ALA A 88 10.99 -10.47 -8.96
N ILE A 89 11.50 -11.01 -10.07
CA ILE A 89 12.39 -10.28 -10.96
C ILE A 89 11.53 -9.42 -11.89
N ILE A 90 11.40 -8.13 -11.56
CA ILE A 90 10.77 -7.14 -12.45
C ILE A 90 11.85 -6.63 -13.42
N ARG A 91 11.72 -7.00 -14.69
CA ARG A 91 12.57 -6.53 -15.80
C ARG A 91 12.09 -5.20 -16.34
#